data_AF-A0A447JCE4-F1
#
_entry.id   AF-A0A447JCE4-F1
#
_cell.length_a   1.000
_cell.length_b   1.000
_cell.length_c   1.000
_cell.angle_alpha   90.00
_cell.angle_beta   90.00
_cell.angle_gamma   90.00
#
_symmetry.space_group_name_H-M   'P 1'
#
loop_
_entity.id
_entity.type
_entity.pdbx_description
1 polymer ?
#
loop_
_entity_poly.entity_id
_entity_poly.type
_entity_poly.pdbx_seq_one_letter_code
_entity_poly.pdbx_strand_id
1 'polypeptide(L)'
;MNNPLETFESIRDFYISYLETAFRIDSSDIQSERRALLEQQGTLCADLFLEPMPRYQHYGLTISELRNDAHGQTWLPGFNAQQRAAFIDLCLGGLLPCNKTDPAKGRFNLYTHQLDMLKRGVQPGKPGIVTSGTGSGKTESFLLPVLAQIAKEATGWPQSPALKHWQPWWQKVADKQPTFMREHEAVARPKAVRALILYPMNALVEDQLVRMRRALDSSEAHDVMDAHFGGNRIFFGRYTSATKVTGWLKHPRLSEEKNEKKRVAKKITELREYMQLMEEIHQEAVRQAQQGKDKELSFNFPRTVGGEVLSRWEMQKTPPDILITNTSILSTMLVREVDDPIFEQTRQWIERDPDAYFYLILDELHLQRGTAGTEVSYLLKHLISRLGLDQEKHRHKLRILASSASLPVEGPEGEQSVEYLWGMFGQRGLPSGATSSDWRECIIKGDTLPPGNMSLFHGDLEAFYHAVLQLQQAPLTSLQHWQNVARSMGMTTSEVSTEQLAQRVVLQAANLLESGCYTDDLSPRATSIKMLSSRLFNAQPHSEKALRALIWLRSTEGDWSQWFSHDFPDDIGAPRFRAHAFFTRTGRVICRAIARLQRRIYARNQSPLFWRSYRRVRLTLRQR
;
A
#
# COMPACT_ATOMS: atom_id res chain seq x y z
N MET A 1 -23.69 -5.15 -0.50
CA MET A 1 -23.45 -6.34 0.33
C MET A 1 -21.96 -6.57 0.37
N ASN A 2 -21.31 -6.13 1.45
CA ASN A 2 -19.85 -6.08 1.55
C ASN A 2 -19.37 -6.85 2.79
N ASN A 3 -19.66 -8.15 2.88
CA ASN A 3 -19.02 -9.01 3.87
C ASN A 3 -17.85 -9.79 3.21
N PRO A 4 -16.65 -9.85 3.82
CA PRO A 4 -15.50 -10.59 3.29
C PRO A 4 -15.79 -12.07 3.03
N LEU A 5 -16.66 -12.71 3.82
CA LEU A 5 -17.00 -14.11 3.65
C LEU A 5 -17.84 -14.35 2.39
N GLU A 6 -18.89 -13.56 2.20
CA GLU A 6 -19.73 -13.63 0.98
C GLU A 6 -18.91 -13.29 -0.27
N THR A 7 -18.02 -12.30 -0.16
CA THR A 7 -17.10 -11.92 -1.25
C THR A 7 -16.18 -13.09 -1.61
N PHE A 8 -15.58 -13.74 -0.61
CA PHE A 8 -14.75 -14.92 -0.82
C PHE A 8 -15.50 -16.06 -1.49
N GLU A 9 -16.73 -16.35 -1.03
CA GLU A 9 -17.59 -17.38 -1.62
C GLU A 9 -17.98 -17.03 -3.06
N SER A 10 -18.31 -15.77 -3.34
CA SER A 10 -18.62 -15.29 -4.68
C SER A 10 -17.43 -15.45 -5.64
N ILE A 11 -16.21 -15.08 -5.20
CA ILE A 11 -14.99 -15.27 -6.01
C ILE A 11 -14.75 -16.75 -6.27
N ARG A 12 -14.88 -17.61 -5.24
CA ARG A 12 -14.75 -19.06 -5.38
C ARG A 12 -15.76 -19.59 -6.41
N ASP A 13 -17.02 -19.23 -6.27
CA ASP A 13 -18.11 -19.71 -7.11
C ASP A 13 -17.97 -19.21 -8.55
N PHE A 14 -17.45 -18.01 -8.76
CA PHE A 14 -17.05 -17.50 -10.07
C PHE A 14 -15.95 -18.35 -10.71
N TYR A 15 -14.89 -18.68 -9.96
CA TYR A 15 -13.83 -19.57 -10.44
C TYR A 15 -14.36 -20.97 -10.76
N ILE A 16 -15.25 -21.52 -9.93
CA ILE A 16 -15.90 -22.81 -10.18
C ILE A 16 -16.72 -22.74 -11.46
N SER A 17 -17.55 -21.71 -11.62
CA SER A 17 -18.39 -21.51 -12.81
C SER A 17 -17.55 -21.37 -14.09
N TYR A 18 -16.41 -20.67 -14.01
CA TYR A 18 -15.44 -20.59 -15.11
C TYR A 18 -14.88 -21.97 -15.45
N LEU A 19 -14.45 -22.75 -14.46
CA LEU A 19 -13.95 -24.12 -14.69
C LEU A 19 -15.03 -25.05 -15.25
N GLU A 20 -16.27 -24.90 -14.80
CA GLU A 20 -17.42 -25.66 -15.28
C GLU A 20 -17.76 -25.35 -16.73
N THR A 21 -17.61 -24.08 -17.13
CA THR A 21 -17.80 -23.62 -18.51
C THR A 21 -16.67 -24.07 -19.42
N ALA A 22 -15.42 -23.90 -18.98
CA ALA A 22 -14.23 -24.28 -19.74
C ALA A 22 -14.07 -25.80 -19.91
N PHE A 23 -14.49 -26.58 -18.90
CA PHE A 23 -14.41 -28.05 -18.88
C PHE A 23 -15.79 -28.67 -18.65
N ARG A 24 -16.73 -28.42 -19.56
CA ARG A 24 -18.10 -28.94 -19.44
C ARG A 24 -18.14 -30.47 -19.41
N ILE A 25 -18.96 -31.02 -18.52
CA ILE A 25 -19.30 -32.46 -18.46
C ILE A 25 -20.80 -32.58 -18.75
N ASP A 26 -21.18 -33.46 -19.68
CA ASP A 26 -22.59 -33.58 -20.12
C ASP A 26 -23.51 -34.22 -19.07
N SER A 27 -22.95 -34.94 -18.10
CA SER A 27 -23.70 -35.56 -17.00
C SER A 27 -23.88 -34.59 -15.83
N SER A 28 -25.13 -34.28 -15.49
CA SER A 28 -25.52 -33.42 -14.36
C SER A 28 -25.03 -33.95 -13.01
N ASP A 29 -25.06 -35.27 -12.82
CA ASP A 29 -24.70 -35.89 -11.54
C ASP A 29 -23.19 -35.80 -11.29
N ILE A 30 -22.38 -36.03 -12.34
CA ILE A 30 -20.92 -35.88 -12.28
C ILE A 30 -20.54 -34.40 -12.12
N GLN A 31 -21.26 -33.50 -12.78
CA GLN A 31 -21.07 -32.06 -12.62
C GLN A 31 -21.30 -31.64 -11.16
N SER A 32 -22.38 -32.13 -10.55
CA SER A 32 -22.74 -31.84 -9.16
C SER A 32 -21.72 -32.43 -8.17
N GLU A 33 -21.25 -33.66 -8.41
CA GLU A 33 -20.21 -34.29 -7.60
C GLU A 33 -18.86 -33.56 -7.73
N ARG A 34 -18.52 -33.09 -8.93
CA ARG A 34 -17.33 -32.27 -9.16
C ARG A 34 -17.41 -30.94 -8.40
N ARG A 35 -18.56 -30.26 -8.47
CA ARG A 35 -18.78 -29.01 -7.74
C ARG A 35 -18.57 -29.22 -6.24
N ALA A 36 -19.20 -30.24 -5.67
CA ALA A 36 -19.01 -30.60 -4.26
C ALA A 36 -17.54 -30.85 -3.91
N LEU A 37 -16.74 -31.48 -4.79
CA LEU A 37 -15.30 -31.67 -4.59
C LEU A 37 -14.50 -30.36 -4.68
N LEU A 38 -14.86 -29.45 -5.58
CA LEU A 38 -14.20 -28.16 -5.74
C LEU A 38 -14.49 -27.21 -4.57
N GLU A 39 -15.70 -27.30 -4.01
CA GLU A 39 -16.13 -26.57 -2.81
C GLU A 39 -15.50 -27.13 -1.54
N GLN A 40 -14.97 -28.36 -1.54
CA GLN A 40 -14.22 -28.90 -0.41
C GLN A 40 -12.95 -28.10 -0.13
N GLN A 41 -12.73 -27.83 1.16
CA GLN A 41 -11.55 -27.17 1.68
C GLN A 41 -10.26 -27.84 1.19
N GLY A 42 -9.30 -27.00 0.75
CA GLY A 42 -7.99 -27.43 0.28
C GLY A 42 -7.97 -28.01 -1.13
N THR A 43 -9.12 -28.05 -1.83
CA THR A 43 -9.18 -28.40 -3.26
C THR A 43 -8.91 -27.18 -4.13
N LEU A 44 -9.86 -26.26 -4.22
CA LEU A 44 -9.73 -25.00 -4.97
C LEU A 44 -9.15 -23.91 -4.07
N CYS A 45 -9.75 -23.71 -2.90
CA CYS A 45 -9.37 -22.69 -1.92
C CYS A 45 -9.18 -23.31 -0.53
N ALA A 46 -8.34 -22.69 0.30
CA ALA A 46 -8.37 -22.91 1.74
C ALA A 46 -9.59 -22.23 2.36
N ASP A 47 -9.83 -22.44 3.67
CA ASP A 47 -10.80 -21.62 4.39
C ASP A 47 -10.37 -20.15 4.35
N LEU A 48 -11.33 -19.24 4.46
CA LEU A 48 -11.04 -17.83 4.73
C LEU A 48 -10.43 -17.70 6.13
N PHE A 49 -9.32 -16.97 6.26
CA PHE A 49 -8.73 -16.64 7.55
C PHE A 49 -9.02 -15.19 7.91
N LEU A 50 -9.38 -14.95 9.17
CA LEU A 50 -9.46 -13.61 9.74
C LEU A 50 -8.28 -13.39 10.67
N GLU A 51 -7.59 -12.28 10.48
CA GLU A 51 -6.47 -11.84 11.30
C GLU A 51 -6.80 -10.47 11.90
N PRO A 52 -6.88 -10.32 13.23
CA PRO A 52 -7.06 -9.03 13.86
C PRO A 52 -5.82 -8.18 13.59
N MET A 53 -6.04 -6.94 13.17
CA MET A 53 -4.96 -5.99 12.94
C MET A 53 -4.52 -5.38 14.27
N PRO A 54 -3.21 -5.40 14.58
CA PRO A 54 -2.71 -4.77 15.79
C PRO A 54 -3.08 -3.29 15.87
N ARG A 55 -3.41 -2.82 17.06
CA ARG A 55 -3.56 -1.40 17.38
C ARG A 55 -2.22 -0.87 17.83
N TYR A 56 -1.84 0.32 17.39
CA TYR A 56 -0.54 0.92 17.69
C TYR A 56 -0.69 2.13 18.62
N GLN A 57 0.31 2.35 19.46
CA GLN A 57 0.38 3.51 20.35
C GLN A 57 0.51 4.81 19.55
N HIS A 58 -0.08 5.89 20.07
CA HIS A 58 -0.01 7.23 19.50
C HIS A 58 0.23 8.28 20.59
N TYR A 59 0.85 9.40 20.24
CA TYR A 59 1.11 10.51 21.19
C TYR A 59 -0.12 11.40 21.47
N GLY A 60 -1.27 11.07 20.88
CA GLY A 60 -2.47 11.92 20.98
C GLY A 60 -2.40 13.18 20.12
N LEU A 61 -1.38 13.29 19.26
CA LEU A 61 -1.18 14.43 18.36
C LEU A 61 -1.68 14.10 16.96
N THR A 62 -2.44 15.01 16.35
CA THR A 62 -2.70 14.97 14.90
C THR A 62 -1.58 15.71 14.16
N ILE A 63 -1.46 15.51 12.84
CA ILE A 63 -0.47 16.23 12.03
C ILE A 63 -0.61 17.76 12.14
N SER A 64 -1.85 18.25 12.30
CA SER A 64 -2.14 19.67 12.39
C SER A 64 -1.62 20.33 13.67
N GLU A 65 -1.46 19.56 14.74
CA GLU A 65 -0.92 20.08 16.01
C GLU A 65 0.55 20.43 15.91
N LEU A 66 1.27 19.90 14.90
CA LEU A 66 2.66 20.27 14.63
C LEU A 66 2.81 21.71 14.12
N ARG A 67 1.71 22.43 13.84
CA ARG A 67 1.75 23.89 13.58
C ARG A 67 2.18 24.66 14.81
N ASN A 68 1.72 24.23 15.99
CA ASN A 68 2.04 24.83 17.28
C ASN A 68 3.55 24.88 17.49
N ASP A 69 4.09 25.98 18.02
CA ASP A 69 5.53 26.14 18.17
C ASP A 69 6.18 25.08 19.08
N ALA A 70 5.56 24.71 20.20
CA ALA A 70 6.12 23.73 21.12
C ALA A 70 6.23 22.33 20.48
N HIS A 71 5.14 21.88 19.84
CA HIS A 71 5.15 20.61 19.11
C HIS A 71 6.03 20.66 17.85
N GLY A 72 5.98 21.77 17.11
CA GLY A 72 6.79 22.01 15.92
C GLY A 72 8.28 21.98 16.20
N GLN A 73 8.76 22.64 17.27
CA GLN A 73 10.17 22.58 17.68
C GLN A 73 10.61 21.18 18.09
N THR A 74 9.69 20.40 18.68
CA THR A 74 9.99 19.05 19.15
C THR A 74 10.10 18.04 18.01
N TRP A 75 9.17 18.08 17.05
CA TRP A 75 9.02 17.06 16.00
C TRP A 75 9.52 17.48 14.62
N LEU A 76 9.62 18.79 14.36
CA LEU A 76 10.14 19.40 13.13
C LEU A 76 11.25 20.42 13.47
N PRO A 77 12.34 20.00 14.15
CA PRO A 77 13.41 20.90 14.54
C PRO A 77 14.02 21.60 13.32
N GLY A 78 14.23 22.92 13.41
CA GLY A 78 14.78 23.72 12.32
C GLY A 78 13.78 24.10 11.23
N PHE A 79 12.47 23.95 11.47
CA PHE A 79 11.41 24.44 10.58
C PHE A 79 10.76 25.69 11.16
N ASN A 80 10.64 26.74 10.34
CA ASN A 80 9.88 27.94 10.70
C ASN A 80 8.36 27.71 10.54
N ALA A 81 7.53 28.65 11.02
CA ALA A 81 6.08 28.51 11.00
C ALA A 81 5.50 28.33 9.58
N GLN A 82 6.04 29.05 8.58
CA GLN A 82 5.61 28.94 7.18
C GLN A 82 5.94 27.55 6.60
N GLN A 83 7.15 27.05 6.84
CA GLN A 83 7.59 25.72 6.39
C GLN A 83 6.78 24.61 7.04
N ARG A 84 6.47 24.73 8.33
CA ARG A 84 5.58 23.77 9.02
C ARG A 84 4.18 23.82 8.43
N ALA A 85 3.63 25.01 8.19
CA ALA A 85 2.31 25.15 7.56
C ALA A 85 2.26 24.48 6.19
N ALA A 86 3.23 24.76 5.31
CA ALA A 86 3.30 24.18 3.97
C ALA A 86 3.37 22.65 3.99
N PHE A 87 4.21 22.07 4.86
CA PHE A 87 4.31 20.62 5.03
C PHE A 87 3.00 19.98 5.53
N ILE A 88 2.37 20.60 6.53
CA ILE A 88 1.14 20.08 7.15
C ILE A 88 -0.02 20.18 6.17
N ASP A 89 -0.15 21.30 5.46
CA ASP A 89 -1.14 21.47 4.39
C ASP A 89 -0.93 20.43 3.28
N LEU A 90 0.31 20.15 2.89
CA LEU A 90 0.61 19.12 1.89
C LEU A 90 0.21 17.72 2.37
N CYS A 91 0.47 17.40 3.64
CA CYS A 91 0.02 16.13 4.23
C CYS A 91 -1.51 16.00 4.16
N LEU A 92 -2.23 17.06 4.53
CA LEU A 92 -3.69 17.11 4.54
C LEU A 92 -4.29 17.14 3.13
N GLY A 93 -3.54 17.61 2.13
CA GLY A 93 -3.91 17.60 0.71
C GLY A 93 -4.04 16.21 0.08
N GLY A 94 -3.64 15.13 0.77
CA GLY A 94 -3.98 13.78 0.33
C GLY A 94 -3.14 12.63 0.88
N LEU A 95 -2.05 12.89 1.60
CA LEU A 95 -1.28 11.85 2.30
C LEU A 95 -2.03 11.33 3.52
N LEU A 96 -2.55 12.25 4.34
CA LEU A 96 -3.27 11.97 5.57
C LEU A 96 -4.71 12.49 5.44
N PRO A 97 -5.70 11.74 5.94
CA PRO A 97 -7.09 12.16 5.86
C PRO A 97 -7.36 13.38 6.74
N CYS A 98 -8.07 14.35 6.18
CA CYS A 98 -8.59 15.51 6.89
C CYS A 98 -9.81 15.16 7.75
N ASN A 99 -10.01 15.94 8.80
CA ASN A 99 -11.26 15.95 9.54
C ASN A 99 -12.40 16.47 8.63
N LYS A 100 -13.58 15.85 8.74
CA LYS A 100 -14.72 16.15 7.87
C LYS A 100 -15.34 17.52 8.12
N THR A 101 -15.30 18.02 9.37
CA THR A 101 -15.89 19.31 9.74
C THR A 101 -14.87 20.45 9.63
N ASP A 102 -13.59 20.15 9.86
CA ASP A 102 -12.51 21.12 9.79
C ASP A 102 -11.34 20.55 8.96
N PRO A 103 -11.30 20.83 7.63
CA PRO A 103 -10.24 20.33 6.76
C PRO A 103 -8.82 20.78 7.14
N ALA A 104 -8.67 21.79 8.00
CA ALA A 104 -7.35 22.20 8.51
C ALA A 104 -6.80 21.23 9.58
N LYS A 105 -7.63 20.30 10.07
CA LYS A 105 -7.27 19.30 11.09
C LYS A 105 -7.11 17.91 10.49
N GLY A 106 -6.13 17.16 10.98
CA GLY A 106 -6.02 15.73 10.70
C GLY A 106 -7.16 14.95 11.35
N ARG A 107 -7.65 13.91 10.67
CA ARG A 107 -8.69 13.01 11.19
C ARG A 107 -8.19 12.07 12.29
N PHE A 108 -6.92 11.67 12.22
CA PHE A 108 -6.35 10.65 13.09
C PHE A 108 -5.08 11.13 13.78
N ASN A 109 -4.83 10.59 14.98
CA ASN A 109 -3.59 10.75 15.70
C ASN A 109 -2.47 9.99 15.02
N LEU A 110 -1.27 10.57 15.01
CA LEU A 110 -0.06 9.94 14.49
C LEU A 110 0.46 8.91 15.48
N TYR A 111 0.86 7.75 14.97
CA TYR A 111 1.50 6.72 15.78
C TYR A 111 2.85 7.20 16.31
N THR A 112 3.29 6.63 17.45
CA THR A 112 4.55 7.01 18.09
C THR A 112 5.73 6.87 17.12
N HIS A 113 5.82 5.72 16.45
CA HIS A 113 6.87 5.44 15.47
C HIS A 113 6.83 6.36 14.23
N GLN A 114 5.67 6.90 13.85
CA GLN A 114 5.58 7.86 12.75
C GLN A 114 6.22 9.20 13.12
N LEU A 115 5.94 9.68 14.34
CA LEU A 115 6.53 10.92 14.86
C LEU A 115 8.04 10.78 15.13
N ASP A 116 8.47 9.64 15.65
CA ASP A 116 9.91 9.35 15.84
C ASP A 116 10.65 9.28 14.50
N MET A 117 10.08 8.60 13.51
CA MET A 117 10.64 8.56 12.15
C MET A 117 10.68 9.95 11.51
N LEU A 118 9.65 10.77 11.68
CA LEU A 118 9.62 12.16 11.22
C LEU A 118 10.78 12.97 11.84
N LYS A 119 10.87 12.98 13.18
CA LYS A 119 11.88 13.73 13.93
C LYS A 119 13.29 13.30 13.56
N ARG A 120 13.55 12.00 13.40
CA ARG A 120 14.86 11.50 12.96
C ARG A 120 15.14 11.88 11.50
N GLY A 121 14.18 11.67 10.61
CA GLY A 121 14.37 11.86 9.18
C GLY A 121 14.62 13.32 8.75
N VAL A 122 14.21 14.31 9.54
CA VAL A 122 14.52 15.73 9.28
C VAL A 122 15.88 16.17 9.86
N GLN A 123 16.56 15.33 10.64
CA GLN A 123 17.82 15.66 11.30
C GLN A 123 19.05 14.99 10.64
N PRO A 124 20.22 15.64 10.65
CA PRO A 124 21.46 15.05 10.13
C PRO A 124 21.94 13.86 10.95
N GLY A 125 22.41 12.83 10.24
CA GLY A 125 23.05 11.68 10.87
C GLY A 125 22.11 10.80 11.71
N LYS A 126 20.79 10.83 11.44
CA LYS A 126 19.79 10.07 12.20
C LYS A 126 18.99 9.14 11.28
N PRO A 127 19.55 7.99 10.87
CA PRO A 127 18.79 6.95 10.18
C PRO A 127 17.59 6.49 11.02
N GLY A 128 16.58 5.97 10.33
CA GLY A 128 15.39 5.41 10.96
C GLY A 128 14.95 4.13 10.26
N ILE A 129 14.83 3.04 11.02
CA ILE A 129 14.26 1.78 10.55
C ILE A 129 13.00 1.50 11.35
N VAL A 130 11.83 1.64 10.73
CA VAL A 130 10.58 1.32 11.41
C VAL A 130 10.35 -0.19 11.41
N THR A 131 10.17 -0.76 12.59
CA THR A 131 9.85 -2.18 12.80
C THR A 131 8.41 -2.31 13.30
N SER A 132 7.51 -2.69 12.39
CA SER A 132 6.11 -2.88 12.72
C SER A 132 5.41 -3.79 11.71
N GLY A 133 4.24 -4.28 12.12
CA GLY A 133 3.38 -5.10 11.28
C GLY A 133 2.74 -4.30 10.16
N THR A 134 2.09 -5.00 9.25
CA THR A 134 1.27 -4.38 8.21
C THR A 134 0.15 -3.53 8.80
N GLY A 135 -0.16 -2.39 8.18
CA GLY A 135 -1.23 -1.50 8.64
C GLY A 135 -0.87 -0.56 9.78
N SER A 136 0.38 -0.57 10.24
CA SER A 136 0.93 0.40 11.20
C SER A 136 1.26 1.77 10.60
N GLY A 137 1.01 1.99 9.31
CA GLY A 137 1.43 3.21 8.60
C GLY A 137 2.96 3.31 8.38
N LYS A 138 3.61 2.17 8.05
CA LYS A 138 5.05 2.12 7.67
C LYS A 138 5.37 3.09 6.52
N THR A 139 4.49 3.15 5.52
CA THR A 139 4.64 4.04 4.36
C THR A 139 4.72 5.50 4.80
N GLU A 140 3.75 5.96 5.60
CA GLU A 140 3.71 7.32 6.11
C GLU A 140 4.94 7.62 6.97
N SER A 141 5.44 6.62 7.71
CA SER A 141 6.62 6.78 8.57
C SER A 141 7.87 7.22 7.79
N PHE A 142 8.06 6.75 6.55
CA PHE A 142 9.18 7.24 5.72
C PHE A 142 8.79 8.36 4.74
N LEU A 143 7.52 8.50 4.36
CA LEU A 143 7.09 9.61 3.49
C LEU A 143 7.00 10.95 4.23
N LEU A 144 6.56 10.97 5.49
CA LEU A 144 6.46 12.19 6.30
C LEU A 144 7.78 12.98 6.34
N PRO A 145 8.94 12.39 6.73
CA PRO A 145 10.20 13.15 6.74
C PRO A 145 10.66 13.59 5.35
N VAL A 146 10.41 12.80 4.30
CA VAL A 146 10.75 13.15 2.91
C VAL A 146 9.96 14.38 2.47
N LEU A 147 8.64 14.34 2.65
CA LEU A 147 7.75 15.44 2.27
C LEU A 147 7.96 16.68 3.14
N ALA A 148 8.31 16.51 4.41
CA ALA A 148 8.70 17.63 5.26
C ALA A 148 9.91 18.36 4.69
N GLN A 149 10.99 17.63 4.35
CA GLN A 149 12.19 18.26 3.82
C GLN A 149 11.99 18.85 2.42
N ILE A 150 11.25 18.17 1.54
CA ILE A 150 10.92 18.71 0.22
C ILE A 150 10.05 19.96 0.36
N ALA A 151 9.03 19.97 1.23
CA ALA A 151 8.20 21.14 1.48
C ALA A 151 9.04 22.32 2.03
N LYS A 152 9.97 22.04 2.95
CA LYS A 152 10.91 23.03 3.46
C LYS A 152 11.74 23.67 2.34
N GLU A 153 12.34 22.85 1.47
CA GLU A 153 13.07 23.32 0.30
C GLU A 153 12.15 24.11 -0.65
N ALA A 154 10.94 23.61 -0.88
CA ALA A 154 9.99 24.13 -1.85
C ALA A 154 9.42 25.50 -1.50
N THR A 155 9.32 25.85 -0.22
CA THR A 155 8.97 27.23 0.20
C THR A 155 10.00 28.28 -0.27
N GLY A 156 11.23 27.86 -0.59
CA GLY A 156 12.29 28.73 -1.12
C GLY A 156 12.48 28.62 -2.63
N TRP A 157 11.72 27.78 -3.34
CA TRP A 157 11.88 27.64 -4.78
C TRP A 157 11.46 28.91 -5.54
N PRO A 158 12.19 29.28 -6.62
CA PRO A 158 11.74 30.35 -7.50
C PRO A 158 10.40 30.01 -8.14
N GLN A 159 9.55 31.02 -8.31
CA GLN A 159 8.22 30.85 -8.90
C GLN A 159 8.30 30.34 -10.34
N SER A 160 7.40 29.42 -10.70
CA SER A 160 7.35 28.79 -12.04
C SER A 160 5.97 28.95 -12.69
N PRO A 161 5.50 30.19 -12.97
CA PRO A 161 4.15 30.42 -13.51
C PRO A 161 3.92 29.80 -14.90
N ALA A 162 5.00 29.51 -15.64
CA ALA A 162 4.94 28.86 -16.95
C ALA A 162 4.46 27.39 -16.87
N LEU A 163 4.60 26.72 -15.72
CA LEU A 163 4.09 25.35 -15.52
C LEU A 163 2.58 25.26 -15.74
N LYS A 164 1.82 26.24 -15.23
CA LYS A 164 0.36 26.28 -15.37
C LYS A 164 -0.11 26.40 -16.82
N HIS A 165 0.74 26.93 -17.69
CA HIS A 165 0.44 27.18 -19.09
C HIS A 165 1.09 26.15 -20.02
N TRP A 166 1.80 25.16 -19.47
CA TRP A 166 2.40 24.10 -20.27
C TRP A 166 1.32 23.30 -20.99
N GLN A 167 1.59 22.97 -22.25
CA GLN A 167 0.63 22.30 -23.14
C GLN A 167 1.14 20.92 -23.53
N PRO A 168 0.33 19.86 -23.37
CA PRO A 168 0.64 18.50 -23.80
C PRO A 168 1.17 18.42 -25.23
N TRP A 169 2.41 17.99 -25.41
CA TRP A 169 3.03 17.92 -26.74
C TRP A 169 2.41 16.83 -27.62
N TRP A 170 1.78 15.82 -27.02
CA TRP A 170 1.10 14.73 -27.72
C TRP A 170 -0.26 15.11 -28.32
N GLN A 171 -0.79 16.28 -27.99
CA GLN A 171 -2.01 16.85 -28.60
C GLN A 171 -1.70 17.68 -29.86
N LYS A 172 -0.42 18.02 -30.10
CA LYS A 172 0.01 18.80 -31.25
C LYS A 172 0.24 17.89 -32.47
N VAL A 173 0.23 18.50 -33.67
CA VAL A 173 0.44 17.83 -34.98
C VAL A 173 1.61 16.84 -34.93
N ALA A 174 1.46 15.72 -35.65
CA ALA A 174 2.52 14.75 -35.88
C ALA A 174 3.83 15.45 -36.30
N ASP A 175 4.97 14.90 -35.86
CA ASP A 175 6.35 15.39 -36.10
C ASP A 175 6.95 16.43 -35.14
N LYS A 176 6.22 16.94 -34.15
CA LYS A 176 6.86 17.73 -33.07
C LYS A 176 7.65 16.85 -32.10
N GLN A 177 8.85 17.31 -31.76
CA GLN A 177 9.68 16.74 -30.69
C GLN A 177 8.97 16.86 -29.34
N PRO A 178 9.18 15.89 -28.41
CA PRO A 178 8.68 16.01 -27.06
C PRO A 178 9.21 17.26 -26.36
N THR A 179 8.32 18.00 -25.70
CA THR A 179 8.68 19.07 -24.75
C THR A 179 8.23 18.63 -23.37
N PHE A 180 9.12 18.64 -22.38
CA PHE A 180 8.81 18.11 -21.06
C PHE A 180 8.40 19.20 -20.08
N MET A 181 7.48 18.89 -19.16
CA MET A 181 6.83 19.89 -18.30
C MET A 181 7.85 20.62 -17.42
N ARG A 182 8.79 19.87 -16.87
CA ARG A 182 9.83 20.38 -15.96
C ARG A 182 10.85 21.33 -16.60
N GLU A 183 10.91 21.39 -17.93
CA GLU A 183 11.75 22.36 -18.64
C GLU A 183 11.22 23.79 -18.53
N HIS A 184 9.94 23.95 -18.17
CA HIS A 184 9.28 25.25 -18.04
C HIS A 184 9.34 25.81 -16.61
N GLU A 185 9.99 25.10 -15.71
CA GLU A 185 10.29 25.58 -14.37
C GLU A 185 11.41 26.62 -14.43
N ALA A 186 11.47 27.48 -13.40
CA ALA A 186 12.58 28.43 -13.28
C ALA A 186 13.94 27.71 -13.31
N VAL A 187 14.91 28.29 -14.04
CA VAL A 187 16.25 27.71 -14.25
C VAL A 187 16.99 27.48 -12.93
N ALA A 188 16.76 28.33 -11.93
CA ALA A 188 17.35 28.19 -10.61
C ALA A 188 16.71 27.08 -9.75
N ARG A 189 15.60 26.45 -10.16
CA ARG A 189 15.02 25.30 -9.46
C ARG A 189 15.81 24.02 -9.82
N PRO A 190 16.55 23.42 -8.87
CA PRO A 190 17.40 22.27 -9.16
C PRO A 190 16.57 21.05 -9.59
N LYS A 191 17.09 20.32 -10.60
CA LYS A 191 16.51 19.06 -11.11
C LYS A 191 17.29 17.89 -10.54
N ALA A 192 16.90 17.43 -9.36
CA ALA A 192 17.63 16.40 -8.62
C ALA A 192 16.69 15.41 -7.95
N VAL A 193 17.15 14.18 -7.76
CA VAL A 193 16.45 13.20 -6.93
C VAL A 193 16.71 13.54 -5.47
N ARG A 194 15.67 14.01 -4.75
CA ARG A 194 15.71 14.21 -3.29
C ARG A 194 15.54 12.88 -2.57
N ALA A 195 14.67 12.01 -3.09
CA ALA A 195 14.40 10.70 -2.49
C ALA A 195 14.41 9.58 -3.53
N LEU A 196 15.13 8.50 -3.23
CA LEU A 196 15.11 7.25 -3.98
C LEU A 196 14.42 6.16 -3.15
N ILE A 197 13.30 5.64 -3.65
CA ILE A 197 12.56 4.55 -3.03
C ILE A 197 12.85 3.24 -3.75
N LEU A 198 13.40 2.28 -3.01
CA LEU A 198 13.68 0.93 -3.50
C LEU A 198 12.64 -0.05 -2.97
N TYR A 199 11.83 -0.58 -3.89
CA TYR A 199 10.91 -1.67 -3.60
C TYR A 199 11.50 -3.01 -4.03
N PRO A 200 11.28 -4.09 -3.26
CA PRO A 200 11.74 -5.43 -3.60
C PRO A 200 10.92 -6.06 -4.73
N MET A 201 9.67 -5.63 -4.93
CA MET A 201 8.73 -6.22 -5.89
C MET A 201 7.92 -5.14 -6.62
N ASN A 202 7.66 -5.34 -7.91
CA ASN A 202 6.88 -4.39 -8.73
C ASN A 202 5.43 -4.23 -8.26
N ALA A 203 4.81 -5.27 -7.68
CA ALA A 203 3.43 -5.18 -7.18
C ALA A 203 3.30 -4.13 -6.06
N LEU A 204 4.29 -4.07 -5.17
CA LEU A 204 4.34 -3.04 -4.12
C LEU A 204 4.49 -1.64 -4.69
N VAL A 205 5.14 -1.50 -5.86
CA VAL A 205 5.31 -0.18 -6.50
C VAL A 205 3.95 0.39 -6.91
N GLU A 206 3.03 -0.41 -7.45
CA GLU A 206 1.74 0.08 -7.94
C GLU A 206 0.87 0.63 -6.80
N ASP A 207 0.74 -0.12 -5.70
CA ASP A 207 -0.03 0.32 -4.52
C ASP A 207 0.51 1.65 -3.95
N GLN A 208 1.82 1.82 -4.00
CA GLN A 208 2.48 3.01 -3.48
C GLN A 208 2.36 4.19 -4.45
N LEU A 209 2.30 3.95 -5.76
CA LEU A 209 2.00 4.99 -6.75
C LEU A 209 0.61 5.59 -6.55
N VAL A 210 -0.41 4.77 -6.25
CA VAL A 210 -1.75 5.27 -5.93
C VAL A 210 -1.70 6.24 -4.75
N ARG A 211 -0.97 5.87 -3.69
CA ARG A 211 -0.76 6.74 -2.52
C ARG A 211 -0.01 8.03 -2.87
N MET A 212 1.04 7.94 -3.68
CA MET A 212 1.82 9.11 -4.12
C MET A 212 0.98 10.07 -4.97
N ARG A 213 0.15 9.55 -5.87
CA ARG A 213 -0.80 10.36 -6.66
C ARG A 213 -1.80 11.07 -5.77
N ARG A 214 -2.30 10.42 -4.72
CA ARG A 214 -3.16 11.09 -3.73
C ARG A 214 -2.41 12.21 -3.01
N ALA A 215 -1.19 11.94 -2.54
CA ALA A 215 -0.42 12.88 -1.75
C ALA A 215 0.12 14.07 -2.54
N LEU A 216 0.43 13.90 -3.83
CA LEU A 216 1.16 14.89 -4.64
C LEU A 216 0.45 15.30 -5.93
N ASP A 217 -0.62 14.61 -6.32
CA ASP A 217 -1.27 14.84 -7.62
C ASP A 217 -2.80 14.97 -7.54
N SER A 218 -3.34 15.04 -6.32
CA SER A 218 -4.72 15.46 -6.06
C SER A 218 -4.90 16.96 -6.37
N SER A 219 -6.15 17.38 -6.53
CA SER A 219 -6.46 18.80 -6.74
C SER A 219 -6.07 19.61 -5.50
N GLU A 220 -6.34 19.07 -4.32
CA GLU A 220 -6.01 19.65 -3.03
C GLU A 220 -4.49 19.78 -2.84
N ALA A 221 -3.71 18.78 -3.22
CA ALA A 221 -2.25 18.87 -3.21
C ALA A 221 -1.74 19.94 -4.18
N HIS A 222 -2.33 20.05 -5.37
CA HIS A 222 -1.98 21.10 -6.33
C HIS A 222 -2.30 22.51 -5.80
N ASP A 223 -3.43 22.69 -5.13
CA ASP A 223 -3.83 23.96 -4.51
C ASP A 223 -2.84 24.37 -3.41
N VAL A 224 -2.43 23.42 -2.57
CA VAL A 224 -1.39 23.63 -1.55
C VAL A 224 -0.07 24.05 -2.20
N MET A 225 0.35 23.35 -3.25
CA MET A 225 1.60 23.66 -3.95
C MET A 225 1.56 25.02 -4.68
N ASP A 226 0.39 25.40 -5.18
CA ASP A 226 0.17 26.74 -5.74
C ASP A 226 0.29 27.82 -4.66
N ALA A 227 -0.28 27.59 -3.48
CA ALA A 227 -0.26 28.53 -2.37
C ALA A 227 1.13 28.66 -1.72
N HIS A 228 1.82 27.55 -1.50
CA HIS A 228 3.04 27.51 -0.68
C HIS A 228 4.34 27.41 -1.47
N PHE A 229 4.32 26.86 -2.69
CA PHE A 229 5.53 26.59 -3.48
C PHE A 229 5.65 27.46 -4.73
N GLY A 230 4.90 28.58 -4.81
CA GLY A 230 5.00 29.52 -5.94
C GLY A 230 4.57 28.92 -7.29
N GLY A 231 3.58 28.02 -7.27
CA GLY A 231 3.09 27.32 -8.46
C GLY A 231 3.95 26.15 -8.92
N ASN A 232 5.02 25.82 -8.18
CA ASN A 232 5.82 24.63 -8.45
C ASN A 232 5.01 23.34 -8.13
N ARG A 233 5.47 22.20 -8.66
CA ARG A 233 4.95 20.86 -8.31
C ARG A 233 6.07 20.01 -7.72
N ILE A 234 5.77 19.13 -6.77
CA ILE A 234 6.71 18.07 -6.36
C ILE A 234 6.58 16.95 -7.38
N PHE A 235 7.66 16.69 -8.11
CA PHE A 235 7.65 15.69 -9.17
C PHE A 235 8.08 14.32 -8.64
N PHE A 236 7.34 13.28 -8.98
CA PHE A 236 7.71 11.90 -8.68
C PHE A 236 7.65 11.04 -9.93
N GLY A 237 8.40 9.94 -9.98
CA GLY A 237 8.39 9.08 -11.17
C GLY A 237 8.79 7.66 -10.85
N ARG A 238 8.11 6.71 -11.50
CA ARG A 238 8.51 5.31 -11.49
C ARG A 238 9.49 5.04 -12.62
N TYR A 239 10.68 4.59 -12.28
CA TYR A 239 11.69 4.16 -13.23
C TYR A 239 11.90 2.64 -13.14
N THR A 240 11.12 1.88 -13.91
CA THR A 240 11.20 0.41 -14.00
C THR A 240 11.29 -0.07 -15.44
N SER A 241 11.34 -1.39 -15.68
CA SER A 241 11.28 -1.97 -17.03
C SER A 241 10.01 -1.58 -17.80
N ALA A 242 8.92 -1.23 -17.12
CA ALA A 242 7.66 -0.81 -17.74
C ALA A 242 7.66 0.66 -18.20
N THR A 243 8.53 1.51 -17.65
CA THR A 243 8.56 2.95 -17.95
C THR A 243 8.97 3.20 -19.40
N LYS A 244 8.10 3.91 -20.14
CA LYS A 244 8.30 4.26 -21.54
C LYS A 244 9.12 5.54 -21.68
N VAL A 245 9.78 5.82 -22.79
CA VAL A 245 10.38 4.89 -23.74
C VAL A 245 11.86 4.70 -23.38
N THR A 246 12.50 3.66 -23.90
CA THR A 246 13.89 3.32 -23.57
C THR A 246 14.91 3.92 -24.53
N GLY A 247 16.15 4.05 -24.06
CA GLY A 247 17.29 4.54 -24.84
C GLY A 247 17.36 6.05 -24.92
N TRP A 248 18.17 6.57 -25.84
CA TRP A 248 18.40 8.01 -25.98
C TRP A 248 17.29 8.70 -26.75
N LEU A 249 16.88 9.90 -26.30
CA LEU A 249 16.15 10.84 -27.15
C LEU A 249 17.10 11.47 -28.18
N LYS A 250 18.31 11.83 -27.76
CA LYS A 250 19.40 12.31 -28.60
C LYS A 250 20.69 11.59 -28.22
N HIS A 251 21.13 10.64 -29.05
CA HIS A 251 22.35 9.88 -28.77
C HIS A 251 23.60 10.77 -28.89
N PRO A 252 24.59 10.69 -27.98
CA PRO A 252 25.79 11.53 -28.01
C PRO A 252 26.71 11.30 -29.23
N ARG A 253 26.49 10.27 -30.03
CA ARG A 253 27.40 9.81 -31.11
C ARG A 253 26.65 9.50 -32.39
N LEU A 254 25.51 8.82 -32.28
CA LEU A 254 24.74 8.34 -33.42
C LEU A 254 23.58 9.28 -33.82
N SER A 255 23.40 10.43 -33.17
CA SER A 255 22.21 11.29 -33.36
C SER A 255 22.02 11.78 -34.79
N GLU A 256 23.09 11.89 -35.57
CA GLU A 256 23.02 12.31 -36.98
C GLU A 256 22.72 11.15 -37.95
N GLU A 257 22.88 9.89 -37.51
CA GLU A 257 22.69 8.72 -38.35
C GLU A 257 21.22 8.51 -38.74
N LYS A 258 20.99 8.15 -40.00
CA LYS A 258 19.64 7.93 -40.55
C LYS A 258 18.86 6.85 -39.80
N ASN A 259 19.53 5.77 -39.39
CA ASN A 259 18.89 4.67 -38.66
C ASN A 259 18.49 5.08 -37.24
N GLU A 260 19.34 5.85 -36.57
CA GLU A 260 19.05 6.36 -35.23
C GLU A 260 17.91 7.39 -35.26
N LYS A 261 17.93 8.33 -36.22
CA LYS A 261 16.81 9.27 -36.44
C LYS A 261 15.48 8.53 -36.66
N LYS A 262 15.47 7.46 -37.45
CA LYS A 262 14.28 6.60 -37.65
C LYS A 262 13.85 5.89 -36.36
N ARG A 263 14.79 5.35 -35.57
CA ARG A 263 14.50 4.71 -34.28
C ARG A 263 13.86 5.70 -33.31
N VAL A 264 14.44 6.89 -33.17
CA VAL A 264 13.94 7.95 -32.29
C VAL A 264 12.55 8.41 -32.74
N ALA A 265 12.34 8.65 -34.04
CA ALA A 265 11.02 9.02 -34.57
C ALA A 265 9.95 7.97 -34.21
N LYS A 266 10.24 6.67 -34.39
CA LYS A 266 9.34 5.59 -33.97
C LYS A 266 9.05 5.61 -32.46
N LYS A 267 10.07 5.88 -31.64
CA LYS A 267 9.91 5.97 -30.17
C LYS A 267 9.13 7.20 -29.74
N ILE A 268 9.23 8.32 -30.45
CA ILE A 268 8.39 9.51 -30.22
C ILE A 268 6.92 9.15 -30.51
N THR A 269 6.63 8.44 -31.60
CA THR A 269 5.27 7.96 -31.89
C THR A 269 4.76 7.02 -30.80
N GLU A 270 5.54 6.02 -30.39
CA GLU A 270 5.17 5.11 -29.28
C GLU A 270 4.86 5.87 -27.99
N LEU A 271 5.68 6.88 -27.66
CA LEU A 271 5.46 7.69 -26.46
C LEU A 271 4.20 8.56 -26.61
N ARG A 272 3.93 9.11 -27.79
CA ARG A 272 2.72 9.90 -28.07
C ARG A 272 1.46 9.08 -27.86
N GLU A 273 1.39 7.89 -28.47
CA GLU A 273 0.26 6.96 -28.33
C GLU A 273 0.05 6.56 -26.87
N TYR A 274 1.14 6.27 -26.15
CA TYR A 274 1.06 5.95 -24.72
C TYR A 274 0.50 7.12 -23.89
N MET A 275 0.97 8.35 -24.13
CA MET A 275 0.48 9.52 -23.39
C MET A 275 -0.99 9.84 -23.68
N GLN A 276 -1.42 9.70 -24.95
CA GLN A 276 -2.83 9.85 -25.34
C GLN A 276 -3.72 8.81 -24.63
N LEU A 277 -3.29 7.55 -24.63
CA LEU A 277 -4.01 6.47 -23.93
C LEU A 277 -4.12 6.73 -22.42
N MET A 278 -3.03 7.17 -21.77
CA MET A 278 -3.07 7.49 -20.33
C MET A 278 -3.99 8.66 -20.03
N GLU A 279 -4.01 9.68 -20.89
CA GLU A 279 -4.92 10.83 -20.76
C GLU A 279 -6.39 10.39 -20.87
N GLU A 280 -6.73 9.58 -21.87
CA GLU A 280 -8.08 9.04 -22.07
C GLU A 280 -8.53 8.20 -20.86
N ILE A 281 -7.68 7.29 -20.39
CA ILE A 281 -7.98 6.43 -19.23
C ILE A 281 -8.19 7.28 -17.97
N HIS A 282 -7.34 8.29 -17.73
CA HIS A 282 -7.48 9.15 -16.56
C HIS A 282 -8.78 9.98 -16.61
N GLN A 283 -9.11 10.56 -17.77
CA GLN A 283 -10.36 11.30 -17.95
C GLN A 283 -11.59 10.42 -17.70
N GLU A 284 -11.58 9.19 -18.21
CA GLU A 284 -12.65 8.23 -17.96
C GLU A 284 -12.73 7.81 -16.49
N ALA A 285 -11.60 7.59 -15.82
CA ALA A 285 -11.56 7.29 -14.41
C ALA A 285 -12.11 8.43 -13.54
N VAL A 286 -11.79 9.69 -13.87
CA VAL A 286 -12.37 10.88 -13.21
C VAL A 286 -13.88 10.96 -13.44
N ARG A 287 -14.34 10.72 -14.67
CA ARG A 287 -15.78 10.71 -15.01
C ARG A 287 -16.53 9.64 -14.21
N GLN A 288 -15.98 8.44 -14.11
CA GLN A 288 -16.56 7.36 -13.32
C GLN A 288 -16.52 7.66 -11.81
N ALA A 289 -15.43 8.24 -11.31
CA ALA A 289 -15.32 8.64 -9.90
C ALA A 289 -16.36 9.71 -9.50
N GLN A 290 -16.71 10.61 -10.42
CA GLN A 290 -17.75 11.62 -10.21
C GLN A 290 -19.18 11.04 -10.26
N GLN A 291 -19.39 9.99 -11.07
CA GLN A 291 -20.70 9.34 -11.22
C GLN A 291 -20.95 8.21 -10.20
N GLY A 292 -19.88 7.59 -9.71
CA GLY A 292 -19.90 6.44 -8.81
C GLY A 292 -19.64 6.80 -7.34
N LYS A 293 -19.53 5.76 -6.52
CA LYS A 293 -19.16 5.89 -5.09
C LYS A 293 -17.64 5.87 -4.86
N ASP A 294 -16.85 5.44 -5.83
CA ASP A 294 -15.39 5.30 -5.69
C ASP A 294 -14.67 6.56 -6.18
N LYS A 295 -14.51 7.52 -5.26
CA LYS A 295 -13.74 8.75 -5.52
C LYS A 295 -12.24 8.49 -5.70
N GLU A 296 -11.74 7.33 -5.29
CA GLU A 296 -10.31 7.00 -5.34
C GLU A 296 -9.89 6.37 -6.66
N LEU A 297 -10.86 5.94 -7.50
CA LEU A 297 -10.61 5.30 -8.79
C LEU A 297 -9.66 6.10 -9.70
N SER A 298 -9.74 7.44 -9.67
CA SER A 298 -8.90 8.31 -10.48
C SER A 298 -7.40 8.18 -10.16
N PHE A 299 -7.03 7.85 -8.92
CA PHE A 299 -5.64 7.71 -8.49
C PHE A 299 -5.01 6.37 -8.90
N ASN A 300 -5.81 5.42 -9.39
CA ASN A 300 -5.27 4.20 -9.99
C ASN A 300 -4.53 4.48 -11.31
N PHE A 301 -4.78 5.63 -11.92
CA PHE A 301 -4.22 6.03 -13.20
C PHE A 301 -3.49 7.38 -13.09
N PRO A 302 -2.36 7.55 -13.79
CA PRO A 302 -1.60 8.79 -13.72
C PRO A 302 -2.34 9.96 -14.36
N ARG A 303 -2.22 11.15 -13.78
CA ARG A 303 -2.61 12.40 -14.44
C ARG A 303 -1.48 12.84 -15.37
N THR A 304 -1.75 12.94 -16.66
CA THR A 304 -0.72 13.26 -17.66
C THR A 304 -0.22 14.71 -17.60
N VAL A 305 -1.00 15.61 -17.00
CA VAL A 305 -0.63 17.01 -16.72
C VAL A 305 -0.58 17.21 -15.21
N GLY A 306 0.29 16.44 -14.55
CA GLY A 306 0.41 16.36 -13.10
C GLY A 306 1.85 16.33 -12.61
N GLY A 307 2.04 15.93 -11.34
CA GLY A 307 3.35 15.74 -10.71
C GLY A 307 4.03 14.41 -11.07
N GLU A 308 3.31 13.44 -11.65
CA GLU A 308 3.92 12.16 -12.06
C GLU A 308 4.65 12.25 -13.41
N VAL A 309 5.94 11.96 -13.40
CA VAL A 309 6.77 11.88 -14.60
C VAL A 309 6.67 10.47 -15.21
N LEU A 310 5.98 10.37 -16.35
CA LEU A 310 5.66 9.09 -16.97
C LEU A 310 6.72 8.56 -17.94
N SER A 311 7.67 9.41 -18.34
CA SER A 311 8.67 9.04 -19.34
C SER A 311 10.11 8.98 -18.83
N ARG A 312 10.88 7.98 -19.25
CA ARG A 312 12.32 7.90 -18.95
C ARG A 312 13.09 9.06 -19.55
N TRP A 313 12.74 9.48 -20.76
CA TRP A 313 13.40 10.62 -21.41
C TRP A 313 13.24 11.90 -20.60
N GLU A 314 12.06 12.13 -20.02
CA GLU A 314 11.84 13.25 -19.11
C GLU A 314 12.62 13.08 -17.80
N MET A 315 12.58 11.90 -17.16
CA MET A 315 13.35 11.66 -15.93
C MET A 315 14.86 11.77 -16.15
N GLN A 316 15.37 11.34 -17.31
CA GLN A 316 16.78 11.46 -17.66
C GLN A 316 17.17 12.93 -17.84
N LYS A 317 16.34 13.73 -18.52
CA LYS A 317 16.63 15.14 -18.76
C LYS A 317 16.43 16.00 -17.51
N THR A 318 15.35 15.79 -16.79
CA THR A 318 14.89 16.56 -15.62
C THR A 318 14.50 15.63 -14.46
N PRO A 319 15.48 15.09 -13.71
CA PRO A 319 15.28 14.04 -12.70
C PRO A 319 14.25 14.39 -11.63
N PRO A 320 13.20 13.57 -11.40
CA PRO A 320 12.10 13.88 -10.48
C PRO A 320 12.61 14.07 -9.05
N ASP A 321 11.86 14.80 -8.22
CA ASP A 321 12.21 15.01 -6.82
C ASP A 321 12.15 13.68 -6.03
N ILE A 322 11.22 12.78 -6.39
CA ILE A 322 11.11 11.42 -5.84
C ILE A 322 11.20 10.38 -6.96
N LEU A 323 12.18 9.49 -6.90
CA LEU A 323 12.36 8.41 -7.86
C LEU A 323 12.03 7.05 -7.23
N ILE A 324 11.13 6.31 -7.84
CA ILE A 324 10.72 4.98 -7.39
C ILE A 324 11.29 3.93 -8.36
N THR A 325 12.05 2.97 -7.84
CA THR A 325 12.63 1.89 -8.64
C THR A 325 12.80 0.60 -7.83
N ASN A 326 13.46 -0.39 -8.43
CA ASN A 326 13.85 -1.63 -7.77
C ASN A 326 15.36 -1.85 -7.95
N THR A 327 15.92 -2.79 -7.18
CA THR A 327 17.37 -3.06 -7.13
C THR A 327 17.93 -3.45 -8.50
N SER A 328 17.21 -4.25 -9.29
CA SER A 328 17.64 -4.68 -10.63
C SER A 328 17.72 -3.53 -11.64
N ILE A 329 16.79 -2.57 -11.56
CA ILE A 329 16.81 -1.41 -12.46
C ILE A 329 17.85 -0.40 -12.00
N LEU A 330 17.99 -0.17 -10.69
CA LEU A 330 19.05 0.68 -10.15
C LEU A 330 20.45 0.19 -10.55
N SER A 331 20.73 -1.12 -10.43
CA SER A 331 22.03 -1.69 -10.85
C SER A 331 22.33 -1.43 -12.31
N THR A 332 21.27 -1.43 -13.15
CA THR A 332 21.44 -1.14 -14.56
C THR A 332 21.60 0.36 -14.83
N MET A 333 20.87 1.22 -14.12
CA MET A 333 21.00 2.68 -14.26
C MET A 333 22.41 3.17 -13.92
N LEU A 334 23.05 2.60 -12.90
CA LEU A 334 24.41 3.00 -12.49
C LEU A 334 25.49 2.71 -13.54
N VAL A 335 25.20 1.86 -14.53
CA VAL A 335 26.14 1.46 -15.59
C VAL A 335 25.84 2.14 -16.93
N ARG A 336 24.60 2.55 -17.17
CA ARG A 336 24.19 3.11 -18.46
C ARG A 336 24.45 4.61 -18.54
N GLU A 337 25.22 5.01 -19.53
CA GLU A 337 25.52 6.42 -19.86
C GLU A 337 24.26 7.28 -20.09
N VAL A 338 23.16 6.69 -20.57
CA VAL A 338 21.88 7.43 -20.78
C VAL A 338 21.22 7.87 -19.48
N ASP A 339 21.53 7.20 -18.37
CA ASP A 339 20.98 7.48 -17.05
C ASP A 339 21.93 8.36 -16.20
N ASP A 340 23.14 8.66 -16.70
CA ASP A 340 24.14 9.51 -16.02
C ASP A 340 23.59 10.88 -15.59
N PRO A 341 22.80 11.59 -16.41
CA PRO A 341 22.31 12.91 -16.01
C PRO A 341 21.44 12.89 -14.74
N ILE A 342 20.82 11.75 -14.39
CA ILE A 342 20.06 11.61 -13.14
C ILE A 342 20.99 11.72 -11.93
N PHE A 343 22.10 10.99 -11.95
CA PHE A 343 23.05 10.95 -10.85
C PHE A 343 23.91 12.22 -10.81
N GLU A 344 24.32 12.74 -11.97
CA GLU A 344 25.18 13.93 -12.04
C GLU A 344 24.44 15.18 -11.56
N GLN A 345 23.20 15.42 -12.02
CA GLN A 345 22.43 16.57 -11.54
C GLN A 345 22.10 16.45 -10.04
N THR A 346 21.82 15.23 -9.56
CA THR A 346 21.59 14.97 -8.13
C THR A 346 22.84 15.24 -7.30
N ARG A 347 24.01 14.78 -7.76
CA ARG A 347 25.29 15.05 -7.11
C ARG A 347 25.59 16.55 -7.07
N GLN A 348 25.42 17.26 -8.18
CA GLN A 348 25.66 18.71 -8.23
C GLN A 348 24.77 19.46 -7.25
N TRP A 349 23.51 19.05 -7.09
CA TRP A 349 22.61 19.60 -6.08
C TRP A 349 23.14 19.34 -4.66
N ILE A 350 23.50 18.09 -4.33
CA ILE A 350 24.10 17.72 -3.04
C ILE A 350 25.37 18.53 -2.74
N GLU A 351 26.23 18.76 -3.74
CA GLU A 351 27.49 19.45 -3.54
C GLU A 351 27.33 20.97 -3.40
N ARG A 352 26.35 21.59 -4.08
CA ARG A 352 26.14 23.03 -4.08
C ARG A 352 25.33 23.54 -2.90
N ASP A 353 24.29 22.81 -2.50
CA ASP A 353 23.34 23.25 -1.48
C ASP A 353 23.70 22.62 -0.12
N PRO A 354 24.07 23.41 0.91
CA PRO A 354 24.41 22.89 2.22
C PRO A 354 23.26 22.13 2.89
N ASP A 355 22.01 22.48 2.58
CA ASP A 355 20.80 21.89 3.16
C ASP A 355 20.17 20.77 2.28
N ALA A 356 20.86 20.36 1.20
CA ALA A 356 20.44 19.25 0.35
C ALA A 356 20.55 17.91 1.10
N TYR A 357 19.41 17.26 1.37
CA TYR A 357 19.37 15.93 1.97
C TYR A 357 18.88 14.87 0.98
N PHE A 358 19.68 13.84 0.77
CA PHE A 358 19.32 12.71 -0.08
C PHE A 358 18.74 11.57 0.75
N TYR A 359 17.48 11.24 0.50
CA TYR A 359 16.76 10.14 1.14
C TYR A 359 16.93 8.84 0.35
N LEU A 360 17.46 7.82 1.00
CA LEU A 360 17.52 6.46 0.51
C LEU A 360 16.51 5.62 1.31
N ILE A 361 15.44 5.21 0.65
CA ILE A 361 14.34 4.48 1.27
C ILE A 361 14.36 3.01 0.84
N LEU A 362 14.37 2.11 1.82
CA LEU A 362 14.29 0.67 1.59
C LEU A 362 13.03 0.10 2.23
N ASP A 363 12.10 -0.34 1.40
CA ASP A 363 10.91 -1.03 1.88
C ASP A 363 11.16 -2.53 2.04
N GLU A 364 10.60 -3.11 3.10
CA GLU A 364 10.77 -4.52 3.47
C GLU A 364 12.23 -5.00 3.49
N LEU A 365 13.05 -4.27 4.24
CA LEU A 365 14.49 -4.52 4.40
C LEU A 365 14.79 -5.99 4.78
N HIS A 366 13.90 -6.62 5.55
CA HIS A 366 14.03 -8.02 5.95
C HIS A 366 14.09 -9.03 4.79
N LEU A 367 13.66 -8.65 3.57
CA LEU A 367 13.78 -9.48 2.37
C LEU A 367 15.20 -9.48 1.79
N GLN A 368 16.03 -8.49 2.14
CA GLN A 368 17.39 -8.33 1.62
C GLN A 368 18.41 -9.04 2.51
N ARG A 369 18.42 -10.38 2.49
CA ARG A 369 19.32 -11.21 3.32
C ARG A 369 20.17 -12.17 2.47
N GLY A 370 21.21 -12.73 3.08
CA GLY A 370 22.13 -13.67 2.43
C GLY A 370 22.85 -13.03 1.23
N THR A 371 23.09 -13.82 0.19
CA THR A 371 23.81 -13.38 -1.02
C THR A 371 23.13 -12.19 -1.71
N ALA A 372 21.80 -12.22 -1.85
CA ALA A 372 21.05 -11.11 -2.44
C ALA A 372 21.19 -9.82 -1.62
N GLY A 373 21.15 -9.92 -0.28
CA GLY A 373 21.42 -8.79 0.60
C GLY A 373 22.81 -8.19 0.41
N THR A 374 23.83 -9.03 0.25
CA THR A 374 25.21 -8.59 -0.04
C THR A 374 25.31 -7.83 -1.36
N GLU A 375 24.69 -8.33 -2.43
CA GLU A 375 24.64 -7.64 -3.73
C GLU A 375 23.99 -6.27 -3.61
N VAL A 376 22.86 -6.17 -2.88
CA VAL A 376 22.21 -4.88 -2.64
C VAL A 376 23.10 -3.97 -1.80
N SER A 377 23.81 -4.45 -0.79
CA SER A 377 24.76 -3.63 -0.04
C SER A 377 25.83 -3.00 -0.95
N TYR A 378 26.47 -3.79 -1.82
CA TYR A 378 27.45 -3.24 -2.77
C TYR A 378 26.84 -2.26 -3.77
N LEU A 379 25.61 -2.54 -4.23
CA LEU A 379 24.86 -1.63 -5.08
C LEU A 379 24.64 -0.27 -4.42
N LEU A 380 24.20 -0.26 -3.15
CA LEU A 380 23.99 0.98 -2.40
C LEU A 380 25.31 1.71 -2.15
N LYS A 381 26.40 0.99 -1.87
CA LYS A 381 27.74 1.58 -1.71
C LYS A 381 28.17 2.29 -2.98
N HIS A 382 27.95 1.69 -4.15
CA HIS A 382 28.22 2.31 -5.44
C HIS A 382 27.35 3.55 -5.66
N LEU A 383 26.04 3.48 -5.41
CA LEU A 383 25.15 4.65 -5.51
C LEU A 383 25.63 5.82 -4.63
N ILE A 384 25.92 5.55 -3.36
CA ILE A 384 26.33 6.55 -2.38
C ILE A 384 27.64 7.22 -2.81
N SER A 385 28.60 6.44 -3.31
CA SER A 385 29.87 6.97 -3.84
C SER A 385 29.66 7.79 -5.12
N ARG A 386 28.81 7.32 -6.03
CA ARG A 386 28.46 8.05 -7.26
C ARG A 386 27.87 9.43 -6.96
N LEU A 387 27.04 9.53 -5.92
CA LEU A 387 26.44 10.78 -5.44
C LEU A 387 27.39 11.64 -4.57
N GLY A 388 28.62 11.18 -4.29
CA GLY A 388 29.59 11.89 -3.46
C GLY A 388 29.25 11.91 -1.96
N LEU A 389 28.30 11.09 -1.51
CA LEU A 389 27.82 11.02 -0.13
C LEU A 389 28.72 10.14 0.78
N ASP A 390 29.74 9.50 0.23
CA ASP A 390 30.81 8.82 0.97
C ASP A 390 31.89 9.79 1.48
N GLN A 391 32.03 10.96 0.85
CA GLN A 391 32.93 12.03 1.26
C GLN A 391 32.52 12.60 2.61
N GLU A 392 33.49 12.82 3.51
CA GLU A 392 33.24 13.27 4.88
C GLU A 392 32.41 14.56 4.96
N LYS A 393 32.71 15.54 4.09
CA LYS A 393 31.98 16.82 4.00
C LYS A 393 30.49 16.67 3.68
N HIS A 394 30.08 15.61 2.97
CA HIS A 394 28.70 15.42 2.48
C HIS A 394 27.97 14.25 3.14
N ARG A 395 28.67 13.42 3.91
CA ARG A 395 28.12 12.21 4.53
C ARG A 395 26.88 12.49 5.38
N HIS A 396 26.88 13.61 6.10
CA HIS A 396 25.77 14.04 6.95
C HIS A 396 24.48 14.38 6.17
N LYS A 397 24.52 14.44 4.83
CA LYS A 397 23.38 14.71 3.95
C LYS A 397 22.60 13.46 3.55
N LEU A 398 23.14 12.27 3.78
CA LEU A 398 22.44 11.01 3.53
C LEU A 398 21.40 10.74 4.63
N ARG A 399 20.17 10.39 4.25
CA ARG A 399 19.09 9.95 5.14
C ARG A 399 18.66 8.54 4.75
N ILE A 400 18.93 7.58 5.61
CA ILE A 400 18.50 6.20 5.38
C ILE A 400 17.21 5.98 6.17
N LEU A 401 16.13 5.70 5.45
CA LEU A 401 14.85 5.33 6.03
C LEU A 401 14.49 3.94 5.55
N ALA A 402 14.09 3.05 6.44
CA ALA A 402 13.72 1.70 6.05
C ALA A 402 12.50 1.20 6.79
N SER A 403 11.80 0.25 6.18
CA SER A 403 10.70 -0.48 6.78
C SER A 403 11.07 -1.95 6.91
N SER A 404 10.67 -2.59 8.01
CA SER A 404 10.85 -4.02 8.21
C SER A 404 9.72 -4.59 9.05
N ALA A 405 9.28 -5.81 8.71
CA ALA A 405 8.35 -6.56 9.56
C ALA A 405 9.03 -7.14 10.80
N SER A 406 10.33 -7.43 10.74
CA SER A 406 11.08 -8.03 11.84
C SER A 406 12.56 -7.66 11.79
N LEU A 407 12.99 -6.89 12.79
CA LEU A 407 14.38 -6.66 13.22
C LEU A 407 14.33 -6.51 14.74
N PRO A 408 14.52 -7.62 15.49
CA PRO A 408 14.58 -7.57 16.95
C PRO A 408 15.62 -6.57 17.44
N VAL A 409 15.38 -5.99 18.62
CA VAL A 409 16.28 -5.00 19.24
C VAL A 409 16.97 -5.53 20.51
N GLU A 410 16.43 -6.61 21.08
CA GLU A 410 16.85 -7.20 22.35
C GLU A 410 17.41 -8.62 22.16
N GLY A 411 18.24 -9.03 23.11
CA GLY A 411 18.83 -10.37 23.15
C GLY A 411 19.78 -10.67 21.98
N PRO A 412 20.11 -11.96 21.76
CA PRO A 412 21.03 -12.38 20.70
C PRO A 412 20.55 -11.99 19.28
N GLU A 413 19.24 -12.00 19.05
CA GLU A 413 18.65 -11.59 17.76
C GLU A 413 18.77 -10.07 17.51
N GLY A 414 18.79 -9.28 18.60
CA GLY A 414 19.08 -7.86 18.56
C GLY A 414 20.49 -7.55 18.05
N GLU A 415 21.49 -8.29 18.55
CA GLU A 415 22.87 -8.15 18.05
C GLU A 415 22.98 -8.53 16.56
N GLN A 416 22.32 -9.60 16.14
CA GLN A 416 22.29 -9.98 14.72
C GLN A 416 21.63 -8.89 13.84
N SER A 417 20.60 -8.21 14.34
CA SER A 417 19.96 -7.11 13.62
C SER A 417 20.90 -5.91 13.48
N VAL A 418 21.68 -5.60 14.51
CA VAL A 418 22.71 -4.55 14.47
C VAL A 418 23.85 -4.91 13.51
N GLU A 419 24.36 -6.13 13.57
CA GLU A 419 25.39 -6.62 12.64
C GLU A 419 24.90 -6.60 11.19
N TYR A 420 23.64 -6.99 10.96
CA TYR A 420 23.02 -6.93 9.65
C TYR A 420 22.98 -5.50 9.10
N LEU A 421 22.51 -4.52 9.89
CA LEU A 421 22.46 -3.11 9.50
C LEU A 421 23.86 -2.54 9.25
N TRP A 422 24.83 -2.91 10.11
CA TRP A 422 26.23 -2.53 9.93
C TRP A 422 26.84 -3.12 8.64
N GLY A 423 26.58 -4.39 8.34
CA GLY A 423 27.01 -5.01 7.09
C GLY A 423 26.41 -4.33 5.86
N MET A 424 25.13 -3.97 5.96
CA MET A 424 24.37 -3.33 4.88
C MET A 424 24.86 -1.91 4.59
N PHE A 425 24.93 -1.06 5.62
CA PHE A 425 25.15 0.39 5.48
C PHE A 425 26.50 0.86 6.02
N GLY A 426 27.05 0.21 7.04
CA GLY A 426 28.25 0.62 7.77
C GLY A 426 28.01 1.94 8.51
N GLN A 427 28.97 2.86 8.43
CA GLN A 427 28.85 4.22 9.00
C GLN A 427 28.01 5.18 8.13
N ARG A 428 27.50 4.75 6.97
CA ARG A 428 26.82 5.63 6.03
C ARG A 428 25.47 6.07 6.61
N GLY A 429 25.23 7.37 6.65
CA GLY A 429 24.04 7.97 7.24
C GLY A 429 24.12 8.20 8.75
N LEU A 430 25.16 7.71 9.43
CA LEU A 430 25.46 8.00 10.83
C LEU A 430 26.50 9.14 10.97
N PRO A 431 26.63 9.75 12.17
CA PRO A 431 27.67 10.74 12.44
C PRO A 431 29.09 10.16 12.32
N SER A 432 30.10 11.04 12.16
CA SER A 432 31.50 10.60 12.14
C SER A 432 31.89 9.96 13.48
N GLY A 433 32.67 8.88 13.43
CA GLY A 433 33.06 8.10 14.62
C GLY A 433 32.03 7.08 15.11
N ALA A 434 30.87 6.96 14.46
CA ALA A 434 29.86 5.98 14.83
C ALA A 434 30.35 4.53 14.69
N THR A 435 29.84 3.68 15.57
CA THR A 435 30.12 2.25 15.69
C THR A 435 28.89 1.43 15.29
N SER A 436 29.00 0.11 15.27
CA SER A 436 27.86 -0.76 14.96
C SER A 436 26.71 -0.57 15.95
N SER A 437 26.99 -0.38 17.23
CA SER A 437 25.95 -0.27 18.28
C SER A 437 25.01 0.91 18.07
N ASP A 438 25.43 1.97 17.38
CA ASP A 438 24.59 3.15 17.10
C ASP A 438 23.39 2.82 16.19
N TRP A 439 23.47 1.73 15.42
CA TRP A 439 22.31 1.25 14.64
C TRP A 439 21.17 0.76 15.51
N ARG A 440 21.43 0.35 16.76
CA ARG A 440 20.39 -0.09 17.69
C ARG A 440 19.38 1.03 17.96
N GLU A 441 19.88 2.24 18.19
CA GLU A 441 19.02 3.42 18.40
C GLU A 441 18.25 3.81 17.15
N CYS A 442 18.68 3.37 15.96
CA CYS A 442 18.01 3.68 14.69
C CYS A 442 16.81 2.77 14.43
N ILE A 443 16.63 1.69 15.18
CA ILE A 443 15.47 0.82 15.07
C ILE A 443 14.33 1.40 15.92
N ILE A 444 13.25 1.82 15.25
CA ILE A 444 12.07 2.41 15.87
C ILE A 444 10.95 1.36 15.85
N LYS A 445 10.63 0.83 17.02
CA LYS A 445 9.57 -0.16 17.19
C LYS A 445 8.21 0.51 17.17
N GLY A 446 7.28 -0.03 16.38
CA GLY A 446 5.87 0.32 16.49
C GLY A 446 5.24 -0.45 17.64
N ASP A 447 5.11 0.19 18.80
CA ASP A 447 4.53 -0.46 19.98
C ASP A 447 3.04 -0.70 19.81
N THR A 448 2.64 -1.95 20.04
CA THR A 448 1.24 -2.37 19.95
C THR A 448 0.55 -2.20 21.29
N LEU A 449 -0.71 -1.78 21.24
CA LEU A 449 -1.61 -1.84 22.38
C LEU A 449 -2.08 -3.29 22.58
N PRO A 450 -2.34 -3.71 23.84
CA PRO A 450 -2.95 -5.01 24.11
C PRO A 450 -4.32 -5.13 23.42
N PRO A 451 -4.86 -6.36 23.27
CA PRO A 451 -6.24 -6.56 22.78
C PRO A 451 -7.27 -5.80 23.62
N GLY A 452 -8.48 -5.64 23.08
CA GLY A 452 -9.59 -5.00 23.80
C GLY A 452 -10.07 -5.85 24.98
N ASN A 453 -11.29 -5.59 25.43
CA ASN A 453 -11.97 -6.49 26.36
C ASN A 453 -12.21 -7.84 25.67
N MET A 454 -11.32 -8.79 25.94
CA MET A 454 -11.47 -10.19 25.55
C MET A 454 -12.76 -10.71 26.18
N SER A 455 -13.69 -11.20 25.37
CA SER A 455 -14.99 -11.67 25.84
C SER A 455 -15.36 -12.98 25.16
N LEU A 456 -16.08 -13.82 25.90
CA LEU A 456 -16.69 -15.04 25.37
C LEU A 456 -18.15 -14.74 25.03
N PHE A 457 -18.68 -15.51 24.08
CA PHE A 457 -20.11 -15.45 23.78
C PHE A 457 -20.89 -16.15 24.91
N HIS A 458 -21.81 -15.42 25.53
CA HIS A 458 -22.64 -15.93 26.65
C HIS A 458 -24.14 -15.97 26.33
N GLY A 459 -24.51 -15.67 25.08
CA GLY A 459 -25.88 -15.61 24.62
C GLY A 459 -26.45 -16.96 24.14
N ASP A 460 -27.62 -16.91 23.51
CA ASP A 460 -28.24 -18.05 22.84
C ASP A 460 -27.94 -18.00 21.34
N LEU A 461 -27.28 -19.04 20.80
CA LEU A 461 -26.82 -19.07 19.40
C LEU A 461 -27.94 -19.11 18.38
N GLU A 462 -28.99 -19.88 18.67
CA GLU A 462 -30.12 -20.04 17.76
C GLU A 462 -30.92 -18.73 17.70
N ALA A 463 -31.26 -18.18 18.87
CA ALA A 463 -31.92 -16.88 18.98
C ALA A 463 -31.09 -15.76 18.34
N PHE A 464 -29.76 -15.78 18.52
CA PHE A 464 -28.87 -14.78 17.93
C PHE A 464 -28.85 -14.82 16.41
N TYR A 465 -28.64 -16.00 15.84
CA TYR A 465 -28.67 -16.16 14.39
C TYR A 465 -30.03 -15.72 13.79
N HIS A 466 -31.14 -16.14 14.41
CA HIS A 466 -32.47 -15.76 13.94
C HIS A 466 -32.75 -14.25 14.10
N ALA A 467 -32.31 -13.62 15.19
CA ALA A 467 -32.44 -12.19 15.38
C ALA A 467 -31.67 -11.38 14.33
N VAL A 468 -30.46 -11.81 13.95
CA VAL A 468 -29.68 -11.16 12.90
C VAL A 468 -30.32 -11.36 11.52
N LEU A 469 -30.88 -12.54 11.22
CA LEU A 469 -31.63 -12.75 9.98
C LEU A 469 -32.85 -11.82 9.87
N GLN A 470 -33.58 -11.63 10.96
CA GLN A 470 -34.70 -10.69 10.99
C GLN A 470 -34.22 -9.25 10.78
N LEU A 471 -33.12 -8.87 11.44
CA LEU A 471 -32.51 -7.55 11.28
C LEU A 471 -32.08 -7.29 9.82
N GLN A 472 -31.54 -8.29 9.12
CA GLN A 472 -31.18 -8.20 7.70
C GLN A 472 -32.38 -7.93 6.77
N GLN A 473 -33.58 -8.33 7.18
CA GLN A 473 -34.82 -8.17 6.41
C GLN A 473 -35.64 -6.96 6.86
N ALA A 474 -35.27 -6.34 7.99
CA ALA A 474 -35.97 -5.22 8.58
C ALA A 474 -35.29 -3.88 8.27
N PRO A 475 -36.01 -2.75 8.40
CA PRO A 475 -35.36 -1.44 8.46
C PRO A 475 -34.40 -1.39 9.65
N LEU A 476 -33.13 -1.09 9.37
CA LEU A 476 -32.06 -1.06 10.38
C LEU A 476 -32.18 0.10 11.38
N THR A 477 -33.19 0.96 11.22
CA THR A 477 -33.64 1.94 12.22
C THR A 477 -34.58 1.35 13.27
N SER A 478 -34.93 0.06 13.16
CA SER A 478 -35.84 -0.61 14.09
C SER A 478 -35.16 -0.95 15.41
N LEU A 479 -35.51 -0.20 16.46
CA LEU A 479 -35.02 -0.44 17.83
C LEU A 479 -35.28 -1.87 18.30
N GLN A 480 -36.47 -2.41 18.00
CA GLN A 480 -36.86 -3.76 18.45
C GLN A 480 -35.94 -4.86 17.89
N HIS A 481 -35.54 -4.77 16.62
CA HIS A 481 -34.66 -5.77 16.01
C HIS A 481 -33.26 -5.71 16.62
N TRP A 482 -32.71 -4.51 16.84
CA TRP A 482 -31.44 -4.35 17.55
C TRP A 482 -31.49 -4.81 19.00
N GLN A 483 -32.60 -4.59 19.71
CA GLN A 483 -32.80 -5.11 21.06
C GLN A 483 -32.83 -6.64 21.09
N ASN A 484 -33.47 -7.28 20.11
CA ASN A 484 -33.49 -8.74 19.99
C ASN A 484 -32.06 -9.27 19.79
N VAL A 485 -31.28 -8.67 18.88
CA VAL A 485 -29.87 -9.04 18.68
C VAL A 485 -29.06 -8.84 19.96
N ALA A 486 -29.13 -7.67 20.58
CA ALA A 486 -28.41 -7.37 21.82
C ALA A 486 -28.75 -8.36 22.95
N ARG A 487 -30.03 -8.64 23.20
CA ARG A 487 -30.47 -9.62 24.22
C ARG A 487 -29.97 -11.02 23.91
N SER A 488 -30.04 -11.44 22.64
CA SER A 488 -29.56 -12.76 22.22
C SER A 488 -28.03 -12.93 22.36
N MET A 489 -27.27 -11.82 22.37
CA MET A 489 -25.82 -11.80 22.67
C MET A 489 -25.52 -11.70 24.18
N GLY A 490 -26.54 -11.63 25.04
CA GLY A 490 -26.37 -11.42 26.50
C GLY A 490 -26.09 -9.97 26.91
N MET A 491 -26.38 -8.98 26.05
CA MET A 491 -26.12 -7.56 26.31
C MET A 491 -27.30 -6.87 27.01
N THR A 492 -26.99 -5.86 27.84
CA THR A 492 -28.00 -4.99 28.45
C THR A 492 -28.57 -3.98 27.43
N THR A 493 -29.89 -3.80 27.45
CA THR A 493 -30.64 -2.96 26.50
C THR A 493 -31.26 -1.71 27.15
N SER A 494 -30.62 -1.17 28.21
CA SER A 494 -31.04 0.08 28.90
C SER A 494 -31.33 1.22 27.92
N GLU A 495 -32.14 2.21 28.31
CA GLU A 495 -32.61 3.35 27.47
C GLU A 495 -31.49 4.03 26.67
N VAL A 496 -31.21 3.51 25.48
CA VAL A 496 -30.25 4.05 24.52
C VAL A 496 -30.97 4.24 23.18
N SER A 497 -30.51 5.19 22.38
CA SER A 497 -31.05 5.34 21.02
C SER A 497 -30.78 4.09 20.19
N THR A 498 -31.56 3.87 19.12
CA THR A 498 -31.33 2.75 18.20
C THR A 498 -29.89 2.73 17.70
N GLU A 499 -29.35 3.90 17.36
CA GLU A 499 -27.99 4.02 16.84
C GLU A 499 -26.94 3.64 17.90
N GLN A 500 -27.06 4.16 19.13
CA GLN A 500 -26.15 3.79 20.23
C GLN A 500 -26.19 2.29 20.53
N LEU A 501 -27.37 1.67 20.46
CA LEU A 501 -27.48 0.23 20.60
C LEU A 501 -26.80 -0.52 19.46
N ALA A 502 -27.03 -0.09 18.21
CA ALA A 502 -26.40 -0.67 17.04
C ALA A 502 -24.87 -0.56 17.10
N GLN A 503 -24.33 0.60 17.47
CA GLN A 503 -22.91 0.83 17.69
C GLN A 503 -22.32 -0.15 18.71
N ARG A 504 -23.00 -0.33 19.86
CA ARG A 504 -22.60 -1.29 20.89
C ARG A 504 -22.62 -2.75 20.38
N VAL A 505 -23.63 -3.13 19.62
CA VAL A 505 -23.75 -4.49 19.04
C VAL A 505 -22.63 -4.75 18.03
N VAL A 506 -22.35 -3.80 17.14
CA VAL A 506 -21.25 -3.90 16.16
C VAL A 506 -19.90 -4.01 16.87
N LEU A 507 -19.67 -3.18 17.89
CA LEU A 507 -18.45 -3.24 18.70
C LEU A 507 -18.32 -4.59 19.42
N GLN A 508 -19.39 -5.10 20.00
CA GLN A 508 -19.38 -6.41 20.66
C GLN A 508 -19.09 -7.55 19.67
N ALA A 509 -19.69 -7.51 18.47
CA ALA A 509 -19.39 -8.48 17.43
C ALA A 509 -17.91 -8.43 17.01
N ALA A 510 -17.35 -7.23 16.88
CA ALA A 510 -15.93 -7.02 16.59
C ALA A 510 -15.02 -7.58 17.69
N ASN A 511 -15.33 -7.32 18.97
CA ASN A 511 -14.55 -7.79 20.11
C ASN A 511 -14.61 -9.33 20.25
N LEU A 512 -15.77 -9.94 19.98
CA LEU A 512 -15.90 -11.41 19.96
C LEU A 512 -15.04 -12.02 18.86
N LEU A 513 -15.09 -11.47 17.64
CA LEU A 513 -14.24 -11.94 16.53
C LEU A 513 -12.75 -11.79 16.85
N GLU A 514 -12.36 -10.68 17.47
CA GLU A 514 -10.97 -10.45 17.92
C GLU A 514 -10.58 -11.52 18.93
N SER A 515 -11.44 -11.74 19.93
CA SER A 515 -11.18 -12.70 21.02
C SER A 515 -10.92 -14.12 20.50
N GLY A 516 -11.67 -14.57 19.50
CA GLY A 516 -11.48 -15.91 18.93
C GLY A 516 -10.21 -16.08 18.09
N CYS A 517 -9.58 -14.98 17.67
CA CYS A 517 -8.33 -14.98 16.91
C CYS A 517 -7.07 -14.93 17.80
N TYR A 518 -7.20 -14.65 19.09
CA TYR A 518 -6.07 -14.67 20.02
C TYR A 518 -5.79 -16.10 20.53
N THR A 519 -4.52 -16.38 20.81
CA THR A 519 -4.09 -17.62 21.48
C THR A 519 -3.98 -17.41 23.00
N ASP A 520 -3.76 -18.50 23.74
CA ASP A 520 -3.71 -18.49 25.21
C ASP A 520 -2.57 -17.62 25.78
N ASP A 521 -1.54 -17.35 24.97
CA ASP A 521 -0.43 -16.42 25.27
C ASP A 521 -0.75 -14.96 24.93
N LEU A 522 -2.01 -14.64 24.61
CA LEU A 522 -2.49 -13.33 24.19
C LEU A 522 -1.80 -12.78 22.94
N SER A 523 -1.30 -13.65 22.05
CA SER A 523 -0.82 -13.22 20.73
C SER A 523 -1.93 -13.29 19.67
N PRO A 524 -2.07 -12.27 18.80
CA PRO A 524 -3.02 -12.31 17.70
C PRO A 524 -2.55 -13.31 16.63
N ARG A 525 -3.48 -14.12 16.11
CA ARG A 525 -3.18 -15.08 15.04
C ARG A 525 -4.23 -15.08 13.95
N ALA A 526 -3.79 -15.14 12.70
CA ALA A 526 -4.66 -15.45 11.57
C ALA A 526 -5.37 -16.80 11.82
N THR A 527 -6.70 -16.77 11.90
CA THR A 527 -7.52 -17.91 12.32
C THR A 527 -8.57 -18.22 11.25
N SER A 528 -8.69 -19.48 10.84
CA SER A 528 -9.69 -19.86 9.83
C SER A 528 -11.10 -19.70 10.39
N ILE A 529 -12.07 -19.37 9.53
CA ILE A 529 -13.49 -19.25 9.93
C ILE A 529 -14.00 -20.50 10.69
N LYS A 530 -13.58 -21.69 10.28
CA LYS A 530 -13.96 -22.94 10.94
C LYS A 530 -13.39 -23.04 12.36
N MET A 531 -12.11 -22.73 12.53
CA MET A 531 -11.46 -22.70 13.84
C MET A 531 -12.06 -21.62 14.73
N LEU A 532 -12.33 -20.44 14.16
CA LEU A 532 -12.95 -19.31 14.86
C LEU A 532 -14.34 -19.68 15.38
N SER A 533 -15.15 -20.34 14.55
CA SER A 533 -16.46 -20.86 14.95
C SER A 533 -16.36 -21.84 16.12
N SER A 534 -15.37 -22.74 16.11
CA SER A 534 -15.18 -23.67 17.23
C SER A 534 -14.72 -22.99 18.51
N ARG A 535 -13.83 -22.00 18.41
CA ARG A 535 -13.28 -21.28 19.58
C ARG A 535 -14.32 -20.38 20.25
N LEU A 536 -15.17 -19.73 19.47
CA LEU A 536 -16.18 -18.82 20.02
C LEU A 536 -17.39 -19.54 20.60
N PHE A 537 -17.77 -20.69 20.03
CA PHE A 537 -19.06 -21.33 20.29
C PHE A 537 -18.96 -22.79 20.73
N ASN A 538 -17.76 -23.32 20.99
CA ASN A 538 -17.52 -24.70 21.43
C ASN A 538 -18.17 -25.77 20.54
N ALA A 539 -18.25 -25.52 19.23
CA ALA A 539 -18.85 -26.43 18.24
C ALA A 539 -20.32 -26.85 18.51
N GLN A 540 -21.09 -25.99 19.20
CA GLN A 540 -22.53 -26.17 19.38
C GLN A 540 -23.30 -26.15 18.03
N PRO A 541 -24.54 -26.69 17.98
CA PRO A 541 -25.41 -26.49 16.82
C PRO A 541 -25.52 -25.00 16.45
N HIS A 542 -25.65 -24.70 15.16
CA HIS A 542 -25.73 -23.32 14.63
C HIS A 542 -24.45 -22.45 14.73
N SER A 543 -23.32 -22.98 15.24
CA SER A 543 -22.07 -22.20 15.38
C SER A 543 -21.60 -21.50 14.09
N GLU A 544 -21.64 -22.19 12.94
CA GLU A 544 -21.22 -21.60 11.66
C GLU A 544 -22.15 -20.45 11.23
N LYS A 545 -23.46 -20.61 11.47
CA LYS A 545 -24.48 -19.61 11.16
C LYS A 545 -24.34 -18.38 12.07
N ALA A 546 -24.08 -18.61 13.36
CA ALA A 546 -23.78 -17.55 14.32
C ALA A 546 -22.48 -16.81 13.95
N LEU A 547 -21.44 -17.51 13.48
CA LEU A 547 -20.20 -16.84 13.03
C LEU A 547 -20.46 -15.94 11.81
N ARG A 548 -21.24 -16.42 10.83
CA ARG A 548 -21.66 -15.61 9.67
C ARG A 548 -22.39 -14.35 10.11
N ALA A 549 -23.29 -14.48 11.10
CA ALA A 549 -24.01 -13.35 11.68
C ALA A 549 -23.06 -12.34 12.36
N LEU A 550 -22.05 -12.79 13.11
CA LEU A 550 -21.02 -11.91 13.69
C LEU A 550 -20.21 -11.17 12.62
N ILE A 551 -19.75 -11.86 11.58
CA ILE A 551 -18.97 -11.23 10.50
C ILE A 551 -19.84 -10.22 9.76
N TRP A 552 -21.13 -10.53 9.55
CA TRP A 552 -22.07 -9.60 8.94
C TRP A 552 -22.27 -8.36 9.80
N LEU A 553 -22.55 -8.52 11.10
CA LEU A 553 -22.66 -7.41 12.06
C LEU A 553 -21.39 -6.56 12.10
N ARG A 554 -20.20 -7.16 12.02
CA ARG A 554 -18.95 -6.40 11.94
C ARG A 554 -18.85 -5.61 10.64
N SER A 555 -19.36 -6.15 9.52
CA SER A 555 -19.21 -5.54 8.19
C SER A 555 -20.16 -4.36 7.95
N THR A 556 -21.13 -4.15 8.83
CA THR A 556 -22.13 -3.09 8.70
C THR A 556 -21.57 -1.67 8.79
N GLU A 557 -20.37 -1.52 9.36
CA GLU A 557 -19.64 -0.25 9.42
C GLU A 557 -19.56 0.45 8.05
N GLY A 558 -19.32 -0.33 6.99
CA GLY A 558 -19.15 0.20 5.62
C GLY A 558 -20.44 0.74 4.99
N ASP A 559 -21.61 0.35 5.50
CA ASP A 559 -22.91 0.80 5.01
C ASP A 559 -23.59 1.76 6.03
N TRP A 560 -22.89 2.18 7.08
CA TRP A 560 -23.46 2.96 8.19
C TRP A 560 -24.15 4.26 7.75
N SER A 561 -23.54 4.98 6.80
CA SER A 561 -24.10 6.23 6.26
C SER A 561 -25.38 6.04 5.46
N GLN A 562 -25.64 4.84 4.96
CA GLN A 562 -26.92 4.53 4.33
C GLN A 562 -28.04 4.38 5.37
N TRP A 563 -27.71 4.15 6.64
CA TRP A 563 -28.67 3.82 7.70
C TRP A 563 -28.90 4.96 8.68
N PHE A 564 -27.83 5.66 9.06
CA PHE A 564 -27.86 6.74 10.05
C PHE A 564 -27.46 8.11 9.47
N SER A 565 -27.31 8.21 8.14
CA SER A 565 -26.99 9.45 7.41
C SER A 565 -25.61 10.05 7.71
N HIS A 566 -24.74 9.32 8.41
CA HIS A 566 -23.32 9.64 8.58
C HIS A 566 -22.50 8.34 8.67
N ASP A 567 -21.19 8.41 8.46
CA ASP A 567 -20.34 7.21 8.56
C ASP A 567 -20.22 6.74 10.01
N PHE A 568 -19.82 5.48 10.20
CA PHE A 568 -19.59 4.94 11.54
C PHE A 568 -18.57 5.81 12.31
N PRO A 569 -18.85 6.15 13.58
CA PRO A 569 -17.99 7.06 14.33
C PRO A 569 -16.56 6.52 14.51
N ASP A 570 -15.56 7.36 14.20
CA ASP A 570 -14.13 6.98 14.26
C ASP A 570 -13.60 6.77 15.70
N ASP A 571 -14.26 7.38 16.68
CA ASP A 571 -13.95 7.28 18.11
C ASP A 571 -14.36 5.93 18.70
N ILE A 572 -15.25 5.20 18.03
CA ILE A 572 -15.58 3.82 18.37
C ILE A 572 -14.46 2.92 17.84
N GLY A 573 -13.48 2.64 18.71
CA GLY A 573 -12.28 1.84 18.41
C GLY A 573 -12.52 0.34 18.15
N ALA A 574 -13.43 0.00 17.25
CA ALA A 574 -13.76 -1.36 16.88
C ALA A 574 -12.56 -2.09 16.25
N PRO A 575 -12.23 -3.33 16.67
CA PRO A 575 -11.18 -4.13 16.06
C PRO A 575 -11.31 -4.22 14.53
N ARG A 576 -10.18 -4.09 13.83
CA ARG A 576 -10.09 -4.23 12.37
C ARG A 576 -9.53 -5.60 12.04
N PHE A 577 -9.96 -6.15 10.91
CA PHE A 577 -9.54 -7.49 10.50
C PHE A 577 -9.01 -7.45 9.07
N ARG A 578 -7.97 -8.25 8.83
CA ARG A 578 -7.58 -8.67 7.50
C ARG A 578 -8.19 -10.04 7.20
N ALA A 579 -8.82 -10.15 6.03
CA ALA A 579 -9.27 -11.42 5.49
C ALA A 579 -8.23 -11.98 4.52
N HIS A 580 -7.78 -13.21 4.74
CA HIS A 580 -6.83 -13.90 3.87
C HIS A 580 -7.53 -15.03 3.13
N ALA A 581 -7.59 -14.91 1.80
CA ALA A 581 -8.13 -15.92 0.91
C ALA A 581 -7.00 -16.56 0.12
N PHE A 582 -6.86 -17.89 0.23
CA PHE A 582 -5.82 -18.64 -0.48
C PHE A 582 -6.43 -19.48 -1.59
N PHE A 583 -6.10 -19.15 -2.84
CA PHE A 583 -6.51 -19.90 -4.02
C PHE A 583 -5.37 -20.76 -4.55
N THR A 584 -5.69 -22.01 -4.88
CA THR A 584 -4.73 -22.94 -5.47
C THR A 584 -4.53 -22.60 -6.94
N ARG A 585 -3.28 -22.64 -7.42
CA ARG A 585 -2.94 -22.39 -8.83
C ARG A 585 -3.76 -23.32 -9.74
N THR A 586 -4.48 -22.76 -10.71
CA THR A 586 -5.46 -23.42 -11.58
C THR A 586 -4.99 -24.75 -12.19
N GLY A 587 -3.71 -24.84 -12.61
CA GLY A 587 -3.13 -26.08 -13.14
C GLY A 587 -3.09 -27.25 -12.16
N ARG A 588 -2.92 -27.01 -10.84
CA ARG A 588 -2.96 -28.06 -9.80
C ARG A 588 -4.40 -28.42 -9.41
N VAL A 589 -5.33 -27.49 -9.51
CA VAL A 589 -6.76 -27.70 -9.20
C VAL A 589 -7.37 -28.72 -10.15
N ILE A 590 -7.12 -28.57 -11.45
CA ILE A 590 -7.64 -29.46 -12.50
C ILE A 590 -7.14 -30.90 -12.26
N CYS A 591 -5.83 -31.07 -12.01
CA CYS A 591 -5.25 -32.40 -11.75
C CYS A 591 -5.80 -33.05 -10.47
N ARG A 592 -5.98 -32.28 -9.38
CA ARG A 592 -6.52 -32.82 -8.10
C ARG A 592 -8.00 -33.17 -8.19
N ALA A 593 -8.81 -32.31 -8.82
CA ALA A 593 -10.23 -32.55 -9.02
C ALA A 593 -10.44 -33.78 -9.92
N ILE A 594 -9.72 -33.88 -11.04
CA ILE A 594 -9.77 -35.04 -11.94
C ILE A 594 -9.33 -36.32 -11.20
N ALA A 595 -8.24 -36.30 -10.44
CA ALA A 595 -7.75 -37.48 -9.72
C ALA A 595 -8.73 -37.96 -8.63
N ARG A 596 -9.40 -37.05 -7.91
CA ARG A 596 -10.41 -37.40 -6.89
C ARG A 596 -11.70 -37.91 -7.51
N LEU A 597 -12.15 -37.26 -8.59
CA LEU A 597 -13.33 -37.69 -9.36
C LEU A 597 -13.08 -39.08 -9.97
N GLN A 598 -11.90 -39.31 -10.54
CA GLN A 598 -11.48 -40.61 -11.07
C GLN A 598 -11.51 -41.69 -9.98
N ARG A 599 -10.95 -41.44 -8.78
CA ARG A 599 -10.98 -42.43 -7.68
C ARG A 599 -12.41 -42.75 -7.22
N ARG A 600 -13.31 -41.77 -7.14
CA ARG A 600 -14.71 -42.00 -6.74
C ARG A 600 -15.53 -42.71 -7.81
N ILE A 601 -15.32 -42.36 -9.09
CA ILE A 601 -15.93 -43.09 -10.22
C ILE A 601 -15.41 -44.53 -10.26
N TYR A 602 -14.11 -44.76 -10.02
CA TYR A 602 -13.52 -46.10 -9.95
C TYR A 602 -14.06 -46.93 -8.79
N ALA A 603 -14.35 -46.30 -7.64
CA ALA A 603 -14.94 -46.96 -6.49
C ALA A 603 -16.43 -47.29 -6.67
N ARG A 604 -17.16 -46.53 -7.50
CA ARG A 604 -18.59 -46.73 -7.78
C ARG A 604 -18.89 -47.71 -8.93
N ASN A 605 -18.00 -47.84 -9.91
CA ASN A 605 -18.28 -48.60 -11.13
C ASN A 605 -17.31 -49.79 -11.32
N GLN A 606 -17.71 -50.98 -10.89
CA GLN A 606 -17.19 -52.25 -11.43
C GLN A 606 -18.02 -52.71 -12.64
N SER A 607 -18.14 -51.89 -13.69
CA SER A 607 -18.72 -52.39 -14.96
C SER A 607 -18.08 -51.78 -16.21
N PRO A 608 -17.96 -52.53 -17.33
CA PRO A 608 -17.08 -52.19 -18.44
C PRO A 608 -17.62 -51.11 -19.40
N LEU A 609 -18.82 -50.58 -19.17
CA LEU A 609 -19.54 -49.75 -20.15
C LEU A 609 -19.22 -48.24 -20.09
N PHE A 610 -18.49 -47.78 -19.07
CA PHE A 610 -18.17 -46.35 -18.87
C PHE A 610 -17.02 -45.82 -19.77
N TRP A 611 -16.35 -46.69 -20.53
CA TRP A 611 -15.07 -46.40 -21.19
C TRP A 611 -15.14 -45.78 -22.59
N ARG A 612 -16.33 -45.50 -23.14
CA ARG A 612 -16.46 -44.94 -24.50
C ARG A 612 -16.51 -43.41 -24.57
N SER A 613 -16.91 -42.71 -23.51
CA SER A 613 -17.03 -41.24 -23.51
C SER A 613 -15.74 -40.50 -23.06
N TYR A 614 -14.78 -41.21 -22.46
CA TYR A 614 -13.57 -40.63 -21.86
C TYR A 614 -12.36 -40.48 -22.81
N ARG A 615 -12.46 -40.95 -24.07
CA ARG A 615 -11.32 -41.00 -25.00
C ARG A 615 -10.93 -39.68 -25.69
N ARG A 616 -11.59 -38.55 -25.41
CA ARG A 616 -11.29 -37.25 -26.06
C ARG A 616 -10.41 -36.27 -25.27
N VAL A 617 -9.87 -36.64 -24.11
CA VAL A 617 -8.91 -35.79 -23.38
C VAL A 617 -7.60 -36.55 -23.14
N ARG A 618 -6.79 -36.69 -24.20
CA ARG A 618 -5.35 -36.96 -24.07
C ARG A 618 -4.63 -35.61 -24.04
N LEU A 619 -4.45 -35.05 -22.84
CA LEU A 619 -3.53 -33.95 -22.60
C LEU A 619 -2.14 -34.54 -22.34
N THR A 620 -1.30 -34.53 -23.36
CA THR A 620 0.14 -34.78 -23.25
C THR A 620 0.78 -33.53 -22.65
N LEU A 621 1.02 -33.53 -21.33
CA LEU A 621 1.82 -32.48 -20.67
C LEU A 621 3.25 -33.01 -20.46
N ARG A 622 4.16 -32.59 -21.35
CA ARG A 622 5.60 -32.63 -21.09
C ARG A 622 5.94 -31.46 -20.14
N GLN A 623 6.61 -31.78 -19.03
CA GLN A 623 7.16 -30.79 -18.10
C GLN A 623 8.32 -30.01 -18.73
N ARG A 624 8.31 -28.69 -18.53
CA ARG A 624 9.50 -27.90 -18.21
C ARG A 624 9.16 -27.03 -17.01
#